data_AF-A0A1X7K157-F1
#
_entry.id   AF-A0A1X7K157-F1
#
_cell.length_a   1.000
_cell.length_b   1.000
_cell.length_c   1.000
_cell.angle_alpha   90.00
_cell.angle_beta   90.00
_cell.angle_gamma   90.00
#
_symmetry.space_group_name_H-M   'P 1'
#
loop_
_entity.id
_entity.type
_entity.pdbx_description
1 polymer ?
#
loop_
_entity_poly.entity_id
_entity_poly.type
_entity_poly.pdbx_seq_one_letter_code
_entity_poly.pdbx_strand_id
1 'polypeptide(L)'
;MNWITRWAWRKVLSAILLTCCLFLIVKQPVLESSQAEASYSELTTAKITNSDKFSVQIEDKVVTAQIYIHKGSVYLPLRAVANAFGYKLSYSKLDELEMFHHVEITGASKEVAVWGNQRRGYSIIQRMAAEPSPDDRAIYRPARTCKPETDNCSVLPDQYEGPLVIDHTLYVPVRQVAEALNAKLEIVKNNDRSVIHLYKRG
;
A
#
# COMPACT_ATOMS: atom_id res chain seq x y z
N MET A 1 -32.04 -27.90 -34.28
CA MET A 1 -30.60 -27.56 -34.24
C MET A 1 -30.08 -27.95 -32.87
N ASN A 2 -29.42 -29.11 -32.81
CA ASN A 2 -28.92 -29.72 -31.59
C ASN A 2 -27.69 -30.56 -31.97
N TRP A 3 -26.69 -30.54 -31.07
CA TRP A 3 -25.71 -31.60 -30.81
C TRP A 3 -24.49 -31.68 -31.75
N ILE A 4 -23.31 -31.31 -31.25
CA ILE A 4 -22.34 -32.09 -30.44
C ILE A 4 -21.34 -32.86 -31.32
N THR A 5 -20.09 -32.62 -30.93
CA THR A 5 -18.81 -33.16 -31.33
C THR A 5 -18.74 -34.66 -31.63
N ARG A 6 -17.84 -34.99 -32.56
CA ARG A 6 -16.67 -35.88 -32.40
C ARG A 6 -16.25 -36.33 -33.81
N TRP A 7 -14.96 -36.50 -34.04
CA TRP A 7 -14.37 -37.77 -34.45
C TRP A 7 -12.91 -37.55 -34.88
N ALA A 8 -12.03 -38.15 -34.10
CA ALA A 8 -10.64 -38.38 -34.43
C ALA A 8 -10.52 -39.46 -35.53
N TRP A 9 -9.26 -39.67 -35.95
CA TRP A 9 -8.70 -40.81 -36.68
C TRP A 9 -8.60 -40.70 -38.21
N ARG A 10 -7.37 -40.56 -38.69
CA ARG A 10 -6.68 -41.51 -39.61
C ARG A 10 -5.22 -41.06 -39.76
N LYS A 11 -4.26 -41.83 -39.22
CA LYS A 11 -3.52 -42.91 -39.90
C LYS A 11 -2.74 -42.40 -41.12
N VAL A 12 -1.41 -42.56 -41.11
CA VAL A 12 -0.67 -43.61 -41.85
C VAL A 12 0.82 -43.25 -41.84
N LEU A 13 1.63 -44.17 -41.29
CA LEU A 13 3.08 -44.27 -41.48
C LEU A 13 3.41 -44.72 -42.90
N SER A 14 4.49 -44.18 -43.47
CA SER A 14 5.49 -44.84 -44.36
C SER A 14 6.32 -43.72 -45.01
N ALA A 15 7.60 -43.80 -45.33
CA ALA A 15 8.74 -44.65 -45.03
C ALA A 15 9.87 -44.03 -45.88
N ILE A 16 11.13 -44.12 -45.42
CA ILE A 16 12.34 -44.22 -46.26
C ILE A 16 12.74 -42.99 -47.11
N LEU A 17 13.86 -42.35 -46.76
CA LEU A 17 15.09 -42.40 -47.59
C LEU A 17 16.28 -41.73 -46.89
N LEU A 18 17.30 -42.55 -46.64
CA LEU A 18 18.70 -42.15 -46.50
C LEU A 18 19.12 -41.35 -47.74
N THR A 19 19.71 -40.17 -47.59
CA THR A 19 20.96 -39.82 -48.28
C THR A 19 21.56 -38.49 -47.78
N CYS A 20 22.84 -38.56 -47.41
CA CYS A 20 23.85 -37.50 -47.39
C CYS A 20 23.50 -36.25 -48.22
N CYS A 21 23.68 -35.06 -47.64
CA CYS A 21 24.77 -34.16 -48.01
C CYS A 21 24.63 -32.75 -47.40
N LEU A 22 25.79 -32.20 -47.07
CA LEU A 22 26.13 -30.79 -46.89
C LEU A 22 25.57 -30.03 -45.68
N PHE A 23 26.50 -29.77 -44.77
CA PHE A 23 26.58 -28.58 -43.94
C PHE A 23 26.29 -27.30 -44.75
N LEU A 24 25.18 -26.65 -44.44
CA LEU A 24 25.05 -25.20 -44.53
C LEU A 24 24.59 -24.70 -43.16
N ILE A 25 25.57 -24.35 -42.32
CA ILE A 25 25.34 -23.49 -41.17
C ILE A 25 25.02 -22.11 -41.75
N VAL A 26 23.74 -21.84 -41.98
CA VAL A 26 23.26 -20.47 -42.15
C VAL A 26 23.39 -19.82 -40.76
N LYS A 27 24.39 -18.95 -40.60
CA LYS A 27 24.45 -18.02 -39.47
C LYS A 27 23.19 -17.14 -39.52
N GLN A 28 22.20 -17.46 -38.70
CA GLN A 28 21.14 -16.51 -38.39
C GLN A 28 21.79 -15.34 -37.63
N PRO A 29 21.58 -14.07 -38.04
CA PRO A 29 21.91 -12.95 -37.18
C PRO A 29 20.98 -13.04 -35.97
N VAL A 30 21.56 -13.34 -34.80
CA VAL A 30 20.88 -13.20 -33.53
C VAL A 30 20.56 -11.72 -33.39
N LEU A 31 19.27 -11.41 -33.45
CA LEU A 31 18.73 -10.08 -33.20
C LEU A 31 19.09 -9.72 -31.74
N GLU A 32 20.10 -8.87 -31.58
CA GLU A 32 20.30 -8.11 -30.34
C GLU A 32 19.02 -7.31 -30.09
N SER A 33 18.23 -7.78 -29.12
CA SER A 33 17.24 -6.94 -28.46
C SER A 33 17.75 -6.64 -27.06
N SER A 34 18.55 -5.57 -27.00
CA SER A 34 18.49 -4.52 -25.99
C SER A 34 18.03 -4.98 -24.60
N GLN A 35 19.01 -5.28 -23.74
CA GLN A 35 18.82 -5.19 -22.30
C GLN A 35 18.50 -3.74 -21.96
N ALA A 36 17.21 -3.42 -21.82
CA ALA A 36 16.80 -2.26 -21.06
C ALA A 36 17.05 -2.57 -19.59
N GLU A 37 18.27 -2.26 -19.13
CA GLU A 37 18.60 -2.18 -17.71
C GLU A 37 17.78 -1.04 -17.09
N ALA A 38 16.57 -1.38 -16.62
CA ALA A 38 15.90 -0.57 -15.63
C ALA A 38 16.73 -0.65 -14.35
N SER A 39 17.60 0.34 -14.16
CA SER A 39 18.27 0.65 -12.90
C SER A 39 17.20 0.96 -11.84
N TYR A 40 16.68 -0.09 -11.22
CA TYR A 40 16.00 0.03 -9.93
C TYR A 40 17.10 0.29 -8.91
N SER A 41 17.31 1.57 -8.60
CA SER A 41 18.06 2.02 -7.43
C SER A 41 17.76 1.09 -6.26
N GLU A 42 18.77 0.37 -5.81
CA GLU A 42 18.76 -0.49 -4.65
C GLU A 42 18.31 0.36 -3.45
N LEU A 43 17.03 0.27 -3.09
CA LEU A 43 16.47 0.89 -1.89
C LEU A 43 17.03 0.11 -0.71
N THR A 44 18.26 0.43 -0.30
CA THR A 44 18.81 -0.04 0.96
C THR A 44 17.87 0.43 2.07
N THR A 45 17.09 -0.51 2.60
CA THR A 45 16.16 -0.26 3.70
C THR A 45 17.00 -0.10 4.96
N ALA A 46 17.52 1.12 5.19
CA ALA A 46 18.19 1.45 6.43
C ALA A 46 17.20 1.25 7.59
N LYS A 47 17.62 0.51 8.62
CA LYS A 47 16.83 0.27 9.82
C LYS A 47 16.60 1.61 10.54
N ILE A 48 15.36 2.10 10.52
CA ILE A 48 14.97 3.34 11.20
C ILE A 48 14.96 3.10 12.71
N THR A 49 15.63 3.96 13.46
CA THR A 49 15.78 3.89 14.92
C THR A 49 15.18 5.12 15.60
N ASN A 50 14.85 5.01 16.90
CA ASN A 50 14.30 6.14 17.67
C ASN A 50 15.25 7.34 17.80
N SER A 51 16.56 7.15 17.56
CA SER A 51 17.55 8.22 17.57
C SER A 51 17.60 9.03 16.27
N ASP A 52 16.96 8.54 15.20
CA ASP A 52 16.95 9.24 13.93
C ASP A 52 16.10 10.52 14.05
N LYS A 53 16.70 11.66 13.71
CA LYS A 53 15.93 12.91 13.61
C LYS A 53 15.15 12.88 12.31
N PHE A 54 13.85 13.11 12.39
CA PHE A 54 13.00 13.27 11.22
C PHE A 54 12.48 14.69 11.10
N SER A 55 12.33 15.16 9.87
CA SER A 55 11.50 16.32 9.54
C SER A 55 10.53 15.95 8.43
N VAL A 56 9.36 16.58 8.43
CA VAL A 56 8.32 16.33 7.43
C VAL A 56 8.13 17.58 6.60
N GLN A 57 8.14 17.40 5.29
CA GLN A 57 7.79 18.42 4.32
C GLN A 57 6.60 17.91 3.50
N ILE A 58 5.54 18.72 3.44
CA ILE A 58 4.35 18.43 2.67
C ILE A 58 4.20 19.55 1.64
N GLU A 59 4.27 19.20 0.36
CA GLU A 59 4.49 20.15 -0.72
C GLU A 59 5.75 21.01 -0.42
N ASP A 60 5.60 22.33 -0.38
CA ASP A 60 6.66 23.28 -0.04
C ASP A 60 6.64 23.71 1.44
N LYS A 61 5.83 23.05 2.27
CA LYS A 61 5.63 23.43 3.68
C LYS A 61 6.36 22.48 4.62
N VAL A 62 7.19 23.03 5.50
CA VAL A 62 7.73 22.29 6.65
C VAL A 62 6.60 22.10 7.67
N VAL A 63 6.35 20.85 8.04
CA VAL A 63 5.33 20.50 9.03
C VAL A 63 6.00 20.28 10.38
N THR A 64 5.75 21.20 11.31
CA THR A 64 6.16 21.05 12.70
C THR A 64 5.19 20.09 13.39
N ALA A 65 5.53 18.81 13.38
CA ALA A 65 4.75 17.75 14.01
C ALA A 65 5.67 16.80 14.78
N GLN A 66 5.19 16.29 15.91
CA GLN A 66 5.86 15.20 16.59
C GLN A 66 5.76 13.95 15.71
N ILE A 67 6.90 13.31 15.47
CA ILE A 67 7.00 12.10 14.67
C ILE A 67 7.17 10.93 15.64
N TYR A 68 6.44 9.85 15.39
CA TYR A 68 6.51 8.66 16.22
C TYR A 68 7.12 7.51 15.43
N ILE A 69 8.04 6.76 16.04
CA ILE A 69 8.68 5.61 15.42
C ILE A 69 8.29 4.37 16.21
N HIS A 70 7.72 3.39 15.52
CA HIS A 70 7.28 2.15 16.13
C HIS A 70 7.51 0.98 15.20
N LYS A 71 8.17 -0.06 15.72
CA LYS A 71 8.53 -1.27 14.96
C LYS A 71 9.19 -0.97 13.60
N GLY A 72 10.07 0.04 13.56
CA GLY A 72 10.78 0.44 12.34
C GLY A 72 9.93 1.23 11.31
N SER A 73 8.67 1.52 11.63
CA SER A 73 7.79 2.37 10.82
C SER A 73 7.73 3.77 11.40
N VAL A 74 7.70 4.77 10.51
CA VAL A 74 7.50 6.17 10.87
C VAL A 74 6.02 6.52 10.79
N TYR A 75 5.52 7.14 11.84
CA TYR A 75 4.14 7.55 12.01
C TYR A 75 4.02 9.06 12.08
N LEU A 76 3.00 9.57 11.39
CA LEU A 76 2.70 10.98 11.34
C LEU A 76 1.33 11.27 11.97
N PRO A 77 1.17 12.41 12.66
CA PRO A 77 -0.11 12.80 13.21
C PRO A 77 -1.05 13.21 12.08
N LEU A 78 -2.13 12.45 11.90
CA LEU A 78 -3.00 12.52 10.73
C LEU A 78 -3.59 13.93 10.52
N ARG A 79 -3.96 14.60 11.61
CA ARG A 79 -4.49 15.96 11.57
C ARG A 79 -3.47 16.97 11.04
N ALA A 80 -2.21 16.90 11.48
CA ALA A 80 -1.18 17.83 10.99
C ALA A 80 -0.93 17.63 9.49
N VAL A 81 -0.89 16.36 9.05
CA VAL A 81 -0.73 16.00 7.65
C VAL A 81 -1.90 16.52 6.79
N ALA A 82 -3.14 16.20 7.18
CA ALA A 82 -4.34 16.62 6.44
C ALA A 82 -4.41 18.15 6.31
N ASN A 83 -4.15 18.86 7.42
CA ASN A 83 -4.12 20.33 7.43
C ASN A 83 -3.04 20.90 6.50
N ALA A 84 -1.85 20.30 6.46
CA ALA A 84 -0.76 20.76 5.61
C ALA A 84 -1.10 20.65 4.11
N PHE A 85 -1.78 19.58 3.72
CA PHE A 85 -2.33 19.39 2.37
C PHE A 85 -3.54 20.30 2.05
N GLY A 86 -4.12 20.94 3.05
CA GLY A 86 -5.33 21.76 2.93
C GLY A 86 -6.63 20.96 2.92
N TYR A 87 -6.61 19.73 3.42
CA TYR A 87 -7.78 18.87 3.55
C TYR A 87 -8.52 19.14 4.86
N LYS A 88 -9.83 18.88 4.84
CA LYS A 88 -10.65 18.95 6.05
C LYS A 88 -10.67 17.57 6.70
N LEU A 89 -10.60 17.56 8.03
CA LEU A 89 -10.69 16.34 8.82
C LEU A 89 -11.88 16.44 9.77
N SER A 90 -12.82 15.50 9.65
CA SER A 90 -13.88 15.28 10.64
C SER A 90 -13.40 14.24 11.65
N TYR A 91 -13.76 14.41 12.92
CA TYR A 91 -13.49 13.42 13.96
C TYR A 91 -14.78 13.17 14.72
N SER A 92 -15.17 11.91 14.81
CA SER A 92 -16.28 11.47 15.64
C SER A 92 -15.87 10.26 16.48
N LYS A 93 -16.51 10.14 17.64
CA LYS A 93 -16.47 8.92 18.45
C LYS A 93 -17.85 8.27 18.36
N LEU A 94 -17.89 7.03 17.94
CA LEU A 94 -19.11 6.25 17.81
C LEU A 94 -19.19 5.27 18.97
N ASP A 95 -20.26 5.37 19.74
CA ASP A 95 -20.54 4.48 20.86
C ASP A 95 -21.42 3.33 20.35
N GLU A 96 -20.78 2.20 20.01
CA GLU A 96 -21.45 0.99 19.54
C GLU A 96 -21.37 -0.09 20.64
N LEU A 97 -20.76 -1.24 20.37
CA LEU A 97 -20.37 -2.21 21.41
C LEU A 97 -19.15 -1.72 22.22
N GLU A 98 -18.36 -0.83 21.61
CA GLU A 98 -17.16 -0.21 22.16
C GLU A 98 -17.06 1.22 21.59
N MET A 99 -16.20 2.04 22.18
CA MET A 99 -15.89 3.37 21.64
C MET A 99 -14.99 3.25 20.41
N PHE A 100 -15.54 3.52 19.23
CA PHE A 100 -14.78 3.61 17.98
C PHE A 100 -14.41 5.05 17.67
N HIS A 101 -13.19 5.27 17.18
CA HIS A 101 -12.87 6.52 16.52
C HIS A 101 -13.19 6.39 15.04
N HIS A 102 -13.78 7.44 14.49
CA HIS A 102 -14.02 7.58 13.08
C HIS A 102 -13.50 8.93 12.63
N VAL A 103 -12.55 8.90 11.69
CA VAL A 103 -11.88 10.08 11.18
C VAL A 103 -12.01 10.11 9.68
N GLU A 104 -12.64 11.13 9.13
CA GLU A 104 -12.78 11.26 7.67
C GLU A 104 -11.96 12.44 7.18
N ILE A 105 -11.29 12.25 6.05
CA ILE A 105 -10.50 13.27 5.37
C ILE A 105 -11.19 13.58 4.05
N THR A 106 -11.67 14.81 3.92
CA THR A 106 -12.36 15.32 2.75
C THR A 106 -11.53 16.40 2.04
N GLY A 107 -11.67 16.49 0.72
CA GLY A 107 -10.89 17.40 -0.14
C GLY A 107 -9.68 16.76 -0.82
N ALA A 108 -9.33 15.52 -0.47
CA ALA A 108 -8.51 14.67 -1.33
C ALA A 108 -9.31 14.22 -2.57
N SER A 109 -8.64 13.66 -3.58
CA SER A 109 -9.31 13.17 -4.80
C SER A 109 -10.37 12.11 -4.51
N LYS A 110 -10.20 11.36 -3.42
CA LYS A 110 -11.16 10.45 -2.83
C LYS A 110 -11.19 10.67 -1.32
N GLU A 111 -12.35 10.47 -0.71
CA GLU A 111 -12.47 10.53 0.74
C GLU A 111 -11.73 9.35 1.39
N VAL A 112 -11.11 9.60 2.53
CA VAL A 112 -10.41 8.58 3.32
C VAL A 112 -11.03 8.54 4.71
N ALA A 113 -11.40 7.35 5.15
CA ALA A 113 -11.86 7.08 6.51
C ALA A 113 -10.82 6.25 7.28
N VAL A 114 -10.47 6.68 8.48
CA VAL A 114 -9.75 5.87 9.48
C VAL A 114 -10.74 5.51 10.57
N TRP A 115 -11.03 4.22 10.72
CA TRP A 115 -12.06 3.72 11.62
C TRP A 115 -11.53 2.57 12.47
N GLY A 116 -11.76 2.62 13.77
CA GLY A 116 -11.37 1.54 14.68
C GLY A 116 -11.18 1.98 16.12
N ASN A 117 -10.59 1.10 16.91
CA ASN A 117 -10.23 1.37 18.30
C ASN A 117 -8.98 0.57 18.70
N GLN A 118 -8.50 0.75 19.93
CA GLN A 118 -7.29 0.07 20.41
C GLN A 118 -7.42 -1.46 20.46
N ARG A 119 -8.63 -1.99 20.73
CA ARG A 119 -8.85 -3.43 20.87
C ARG A 119 -8.95 -4.14 19.51
N ARG A 120 -9.69 -3.58 18.56
CA ARG A 120 -9.91 -4.17 17.23
C ARG A 120 -8.91 -3.69 16.19
N GLY A 121 -8.07 -2.72 16.53
CA GLY A 121 -7.18 -2.03 15.59
C GLY A 121 -7.94 -1.10 14.65
N TYR A 122 -7.19 -0.22 13.99
CA TYR A 122 -7.72 0.76 13.06
C TYR A 122 -7.58 0.29 11.62
N SER A 123 -8.65 0.43 10.84
CA SER A 123 -8.67 0.26 9.39
C SER A 123 -8.50 1.62 8.70
N ILE A 124 -7.93 1.61 7.50
CA ILE A 124 -7.84 2.78 6.62
C ILE A 124 -8.54 2.42 5.32
N ILE A 125 -9.58 3.18 4.98
CA ILE A 125 -10.49 2.91 3.88
C ILE A 125 -10.51 4.14 2.97
N GLN A 126 -10.31 3.93 1.68
CA GLN A 126 -10.55 4.94 0.66
C GLN A 126 -11.92 4.72 0.05
N ARG A 127 -12.77 5.74 0.13
CA ARG A 127 -14.12 5.70 -0.42
C ARG A 127 -14.09 5.80 -1.94
N MET A 128 -14.88 4.98 -2.60
CA MET A 128 -15.07 5.05 -4.06
C MET A 128 -16.29 5.88 -4.46
N ALA A 129 -17.20 6.14 -3.51
CA ALA A 129 -18.35 7.01 -3.64
C ALA A 129 -18.47 7.91 -2.39
N ALA A 130 -19.50 8.77 -2.32
CA ALA A 130 -19.73 9.60 -1.15
C ALA A 130 -20.22 8.79 0.07
N GLU A 131 -20.90 7.68 -0.17
CA GLU A 131 -21.42 6.79 0.86
C GLU A 131 -20.58 5.51 0.96
N PRO A 132 -20.58 4.82 2.13
CA PRO A 132 -19.97 3.51 2.27
C PRO A 132 -20.44 2.53 1.20
N SER A 133 -19.50 1.89 0.52
CA SER A 133 -19.80 0.94 -0.57
C SER A 133 -18.92 -0.32 -0.46
N PRO A 134 -19.40 -1.49 -0.92
CA PRO A 134 -18.55 -2.67 -1.13
C PRO A 134 -17.33 -2.40 -2.04
N ASP A 135 -17.42 -1.38 -2.91
CA ASP A 135 -16.32 -0.96 -3.79
C ASP A 135 -15.22 -0.21 -3.05
N ASP A 136 -15.44 0.20 -1.79
CA ASP A 136 -14.46 0.93 -1.00
C ASP A 136 -13.15 0.13 -0.86
N ARG A 137 -12.04 0.80 -1.15
CA ARG A 137 -10.72 0.17 -1.13
C ARG A 137 -10.14 0.23 0.27
N ALA A 138 -9.87 -0.92 0.86
CA ALA A 138 -9.07 -0.98 2.07
C ALA A 138 -7.59 -0.77 1.73
N ILE A 139 -7.02 0.33 2.24
CA ILE A 139 -5.58 0.59 2.24
C ILE A 139 -4.91 -0.21 3.35
N TYR A 140 -5.60 -0.33 4.48
CA TYR A 140 -5.15 -1.15 5.59
C TYR A 140 -6.32 -1.78 6.31
N ARG A 141 -6.23 -3.08 6.60
CA ARG A 141 -7.11 -3.81 7.52
C ARG A 141 -6.24 -4.57 8.51
N PRO A 142 -6.48 -4.43 9.82
CA PRO A 142 -5.71 -5.16 10.82
C PRO A 142 -6.01 -6.65 10.78
N ALA A 143 -4.97 -7.46 10.98
CA ALA A 143 -5.15 -8.87 11.31
C ALA A 143 -5.81 -9.00 12.69
N ARG A 144 -6.84 -9.83 12.78
CA ARG A 144 -7.65 -10.02 13.98
C ARG A 144 -7.80 -11.50 14.28
N THR A 145 -7.92 -11.81 15.56
CA THR A 145 -8.43 -13.09 16.03
C THR A 145 -9.82 -12.88 16.62
N CYS A 146 -10.75 -13.74 16.26
CA CYS A 146 -12.14 -13.69 16.73
C CYS A 146 -12.47 -15.01 17.43
N LYS A 147 -13.17 -14.93 18.56
CA LYS A 147 -13.70 -16.14 19.21
C LYS A 147 -14.81 -16.73 18.33
N PRO A 148 -14.84 -18.06 18.10
CA PRO A 148 -15.89 -18.70 17.32
C PRO A 148 -17.28 -18.32 17.82
N GLU A 149 -18.23 -18.15 16.90
CA GLU A 149 -19.65 -17.87 17.21
C GLU A 149 -19.89 -16.57 18.01
N THR A 150 -18.94 -15.64 18.03
CA THR A 150 -19.11 -14.34 18.70
C THR A 150 -18.52 -13.19 17.88
N ASP A 151 -18.99 -11.96 18.14
CA ASP A 151 -18.39 -10.72 17.59
C ASP A 151 -17.17 -10.24 18.39
N ASN A 152 -16.63 -11.09 19.27
CA ASN A 152 -15.48 -10.77 20.10
C ASN A 152 -14.19 -10.99 19.32
N CYS A 153 -13.77 -9.94 18.61
CA CYS A 153 -12.51 -9.88 17.89
C CYS A 153 -11.51 -8.96 18.60
N SER A 154 -10.23 -9.30 18.51
CA SER A 154 -9.12 -8.45 18.96
C SER A 154 -8.02 -8.45 17.91
N VAL A 155 -7.32 -7.32 17.79
CA VAL A 155 -6.17 -7.20 16.91
C VAL A 155 -5.04 -8.13 17.36
N LEU A 156 -4.32 -8.72 16.40
CA LEU A 156 -3.11 -9.49 16.67
C LEU A 156 -1.93 -8.52 16.87
N PRO A 157 -1.43 -8.30 18.10
CA PRO A 157 -0.50 -7.20 18.38
C PRO A 157 0.82 -7.31 17.62
N ASP A 158 1.33 -8.53 17.44
CA ASP A 158 2.60 -8.77 16.74
C ASP A 158 2.53 -8.47 15.25
N GLN A 159 1.34 -8.63 14.66
CA GLN A 159 1.05 -8.36 13.24
C GLN A 159 0.47 -6.96 13.01
N TYR A 160 0.26 -6.19 14.08
CA TYR A 160 -0.33 -4.87 13.96
C TYR A 160 0.70 -3.82 13.58
N GLU A 161 0.45 -3.19 12.43
CA GLU A 161 1.24 -2.11 11.83
C GLU A 161 0.35 -0.92 11.45
N GLY A 162 -0.90 -0.90 11.91
CA GLY A 162 -1.88 0.12 11.60
C GLY A 162 -1.76 1.38 12.46
N PRO A 163 -2.72 2.31 12.34
CA PRO A 163 -2.78 3.54 13.12
C PRO A 163 -2.73 3.33 14.64
N LEU A 164 -2.22 4.32 15.36
CA LEU A 164 -2.08 4.30 16.83
C LEU A 164 -2.63 5.59 17.41
N VAL A 165 -3.20 5.52 18.61
CA VAL A 165 -3.57 6.72 19.37
C VAL A 165 -2.61 6.86 20.54
N ILE A 166 -1.85 7.94 20.54
CA ILE A 166 -0.86 8.28 21.58
C ILE A 166 -1.16 9.71 22.01
N ASP A 167 -1.32 9.93 23.31
CA ASP A 167 -1.65 11.25 23.88
C ASP A 167 -2.79 11.96 23.12
N HIS A 168 -3.89 11.23 22.90
CA HIS A 168 -5.09 11.68 22.17
C HIS A 168 -4.87 12.06 20.69
N THR A 169 -3.69 11.76 20.14
CA THR A 169 -3.34 12.04 18.74
C THR A 169 -3.36 10.75 17.94
N LEU A 170 -4.09 10.76 16.82
CA LEU A 170 -4.11 9.65 15.86
C LEU A 170 -2.89 9.73 14.95
N TYR A 171 -1.98 8.79 15.14
CA TYR A 171 -0.77 8.58 14.37
C TYR A 171 -1.02 7.51 13.31
N VAL A 172 -0.65 7.76 12.06
CA VAL A 172 -0.81 6.82 10.95
C VAL A 172 0.56 6.59 10.30
N PRO A 173 0.91 5.35 9.94
CA PRO A 173 2.21 5.11 9.33
C PRO A 173 2.30 5.78 7.94
N VAL A 174 3.47 6.35 7.66
CA VAL A 174 3.68 7.31 6.57
C VAL A 174 3.36 6.72 5.19
N ARG A 175 3.59 5.41 5.00
CA ARG A 175 3.30 4.71 3.74
C ARG A 175 1.80 4.67 3.49
N GLN A 176 1.01 4.35 4.50
CA GLN A 176 -0.45 4.33 4.41
C GLN A 176 -1.01 5.75 4.27
N VAL A 177 -0.40 6.77 4.90
CA VAL A 177 -0.75 8.18 4.64
C VAL A 177 -0.56 8.52 3.17
N ALA A 178 0.60 8.19 2.60
CA ALA A 178 0.91 8.48 1.20
C ALA A 178 -0.06 7.77 0.26
N GLU A 179 -0.35 6.49 0.51
CA GLU A 179 -1.31 5.74 -0.29
C GLU A 179 -2.74 6.31 -0.17
N ALA A 180 -3.17 6.63 1.06
CA ALA A 180 -4.50 7.14 1.33
C ALA A 180 -4.79 8.46 0.62
N LEU A 181 -3.84 9.39 0.70
CA LEU A 181 -3.96 10.72 0.12
C LEU A 181 -3.52 10.77 -1.35
N ASN A 182 -3.22 9.62 -1.96
CA ASN A 182 -2.65 9.53 -3.30
C ASN A 182 -1.43 10.46 -3.49
N ALA A 183 -0.55 10.49 -2.49
CA ALA A 183 0.65 11.30 -2.48
C ALA A 183 1.88 10.49 -2.93
N LYS A 184 2.85 11.17 -3.55
CA LYS A 184 4.21 10.68 -3.72
C LYS A 184 4.93 10.81 -2.38
N LEU A 185 5.60 9.73 -1.96
CA LEU A 185 6.45 9.70 -0.77
C LEU A 185 7.91 9.56 -1.17
N GLU A 186 8.74 10.46 -0.66
CA GLU A 186 10.19 10.35 -0.74
C GLU A 186 10.79 10.49 0.66
N ILE A 187 11.79 9.68 0.98
CA ILE A 187 12.52 9.78 2.25
C ILE A 187 13.99 10.00 1.89
N VAL A 188 14.47 11.21 2.14
CA VAL A 188 15.85 11.61 1.83
C VAL A 188 16.66 11.59 3.13
N LYS A 189 17.76 10.85 3.14
CA LYS A 189 18.67 10.81 4.28
C LYS A 189 19.81 11.82 4.07
N ASN A 190 19.90 12.80 4.95
CA ASN A 190 20.95 13.81 4.97
C ASN A 190 21.73 13.69 6.28
N ASN A 191 22.93 13.10 6.25
CA ASN A 191 23.82 12.93 7.41
C ASN A 191 23.08 12.42 8.67
N ASP A 192 22.69 13.33 9.57
CA ASP A 192 22.04 13.07 10.86
C ASP A 192 20.50 13.19 10.87
N ARG A 193 19.88 13.51 9.72
CA ARG A 193 18.44 13.73 9.61
C ARG A 193 17.85 13.05 8.38
N SER A 194 16.70 12.44 8.56
CA SER A 194 15.85 11.96 7.47
C SER A 194 14.74 12.96 7.21
N VAL A 195 14.57 13.39 5.96
CA VAL A 195 13.47 14.26 5.55
C VAL A 195 12.43 13.43 4.82
N ILE A 196 11.20 13.45 5.32
CA ILE A 196 10.04 12.82 4.70
C ILE A 196 9.36 13.88 3.85
N HIS A 197 9.35 13.66 2.54
CA HIS A 197 8.63 14.51 1.60
C HIS A 197 7.35 13.81 1.14
N LEU A 198 6.24 14.54 1.20
CA LEU A 198 4.95 14.12 0.69
C LEU A 198 4.42 15.15 -0.31
N TYR A 199 4.08 14.72 -1.52
CA TYR A 199 3.57 15.58 -2.60
C TYR A 199 2.27 15.04 -3.17
N LYS A 200 1.30 15.88 -3.49
CA LYS A 200 0.11 15.46 -4.25
C LYS A 200 0.56 14.88 -5.59
N ARG A 201 -0.03 13.76 -6.00
CA ARG A 201 0.06 13.31 -7.39
C ARG A 201 -0.87 14.18 -8.22
N GLY A 202 -0.31 14.83 -9.25
CA GLY A 202 -1.06 15.58 -10.25
C GLY A 202 -1.95 14.69 -11.10
#